data_AF-A0A6A4GMH7-F1
#
_entry.id   AF-A0A6A4GMH7-F1
#
_cell.length_a   1.000
_cell.length_b   1.000
_cell.length_c   1.000
_cell.angle_alpha   90.00
_cell.angle_beta   90.00
_cell.angle_gamma   90.00
#
_symmetry.space_group_name_H-M   'P 1'
#
loop_
_entity.id
_entity.type
_entity.pdbx_description
1 polymer ?
#
loop_
_entity_poly.entity_id
_entity_poly.type
_entity_poly.pdbx_seq_one_letter_code
_entity_poly.pdbx_strand_id
1 'polypeptide(L)'
;MERTIGDLSQEIKQPSNPYGNLAERNLRCARTNALKIICPNVDPDQGYTLPRNSVLMGEGLVLLRPRERSRGLATNNEETLLLQQQ
;
A
#
# COMPACT_ATOMS: atom_id res chain seq x y z
N MET A 1 5.51 3.43 -1.03
CA MET A 1 6.04 4.09 -2.24
C MET A 1 7.50 3.73 -2.54
N GLU A 2 8.35 3.46 -1.53
CA GLU A 2 9.76 3.03 -1.73
C GLU A 2 9.95 1.72 -2.51
N ARG A 3 8.92 0.85 -2.53
CA ARG A 3 8.96 -0.41 -3.27
C ARG A 3 8.71 -0.26 -4.77
N THR A 4 8.03 0.80 -5.20
CA THR A 4 7.58 0.95 -6.59
C THR A 4 8.74 0.91 -7.58
N ILE A 5 9.86 1.57 -7.26
CA ILE A 5 11.06 1.58 -8.13
C ILE A 5 11.75 0.21 -8.13
N GLY A 6 11.84 -0.45 -6.96
CA GLY A 6 12.42 -1.78 -6.84
C GLY A 6 11.59 -2.84 -7.58
N ASP A 7 10.27 -2.76 -7.47
CA ASP A 7 9.32 -3.64 -8.14
C ASP A 7 9.41 -3.44 -9.65
N LEU A 8 9.41 -2.19 -10.14
CA LEU A 8 9.58 -1.88 -11.56
C LEU A 8 10.92 -2.39 -12.10
N SER A 9 12.00 -2.23 -11.33
CA SER A 9 13.32 -2.72 -11.70
C SER A 9 13.38 -4.25 -11.75
N GLN A 10 12.61 -4.95 -10.91
CA GLN A 10 12.45 -6.40 -10.99
C GLN A 10 11.61 -6.81 -12.20
N GLU A 11 10.57 -6.05 -12.54
CA GLU A 11 9.68 -6.30 -13.68
C GLU A 11 10.36 -6.04 -15.04
N ILE A 12 11.41 -5.21 -15.08
CA ILE A 12 12.22 -4.94 -16.28
C ILE A 12 13.24 -6.06 -16.58
N LYS A 13 13.48 -7.03 -15.67
CA LYS A 13 14.50 -8.09 -15.85
C LYS A 13 14.18 -9.07 -16.99
N GLN A 14 14.42 -8.65 -18.22
CA GLN A 14 14.50 -9.46 -19.43
C GLN A 14 15.67 -8.95 -20.28
N PRO A 15 16.83 -9.64 -20.28
CA PRO A 15 18.03 -9.17 -20.97
C PRO A 15 17.85 -9.06 -22.50
N SER A 16 16.86 -9.76 -23.07
CA SER A 16 16.56 -9.75 -24.51
C SER A 16 15.44 -8.79 -24.90
N ASN A 17 14.53 -8.47 -23.98
CA ASN A 17 13.40 -7.56 -24.19
C ASN A 17 13.03 -6.85 -22.88
N PRO A 18 13.69 -5.73 -22.55
CA PRO A 18 13.62 -5.12 -21.21
C PRO A 18 12.20 -4.68 -20.82
N TYR A 19 11.30 -4.45 -21.78
CA TYR A 19 9.93 -4.02 -21.50
C TYR A 19 8.88 -5.13 -21.63
N GLY A 20 9.24 -6.30 -22.15
CA GLY A 20 8.29 -7.40 -22.39
C GLY A 20 7.61 -7.88 -21.11
N ASN A 21 8.41 -8.13 -20.06
CA ASN A 21 7.90 -8.54 -18.76
C ASN A 21 7.05 -7.45 -18.10
N LEU A 22 7.50 -6.19 -18.19
CA LEU A 22 6.80 -5.04 -17.63
C LEU A 22 5.42 -4.86 -18.28
N ALA A 23 5.35 -4.97 -19.62
CA ALA A 23 4.09 -4.84 -20.36
C ALA A 23 3.08 -5.94 -19.96
N GLU A 24 3.53 -7.20 -19.91
CA GLU A 24 2.69 -8.32 -19.49
C GLU A 24 2.18 -8.16 -18.05
N ARG A 25 3.04 -7.69 -17.15
CA ARG A 25 2.69 -7.52 -15.74
C ARG A 25 1.74 -6.35 -15.52
N ASN A 26 1.99 -5.22 -16.17
CA ASN A 26 1.09 -4.07 -16.15
C ASN A 26 -0.28 -4.42 -16.73
N LEU A 27 -0.32 -5.18 -17.82
CA LEU A 27 -1.58 -5.64 -18.41
C LEU A 27 -2.38 -6.53 -17.44
N ARG A 28 -1.71 -7.43 -16.72
CA ARG A 28 -2.35 -8.26 -15.67
C ARG A 28 -2.87 -7.39 -14.53
N CYS A 29 -2.06 -6.46 -14.01
CA CYS A 29 -2.48 -5.52 -12.97
C CYS A 29 -3.69 -4.69 -13.41
N ALA A 30 -3.68 -4.15 -14.64
CA ALA A 30 -4.79 -3.38 -15.18
C ALA A 30 -6.08 -4.19 -15.27
N ARG A 31 -6.00 -5.45 -15.74
CA ARG A 31 -7.15 -6.37 -15.80
C ARG A 31 -7.70 -6.68 -14.42
N THR A 32 -6.83 -7.01 -13.46
CA THR A 32 -7.24 -7.28 -12.07
C THR A 32 -7.89 -6.05 -11.44
N ASN A 33 -7.30 -4.87 -11.62
CA ASN A 33 -7.85 -3.62 -11.09
C ASN A 33 -9.20 -3.29 -11.72
N ALA A 34 -9.35 -3.48 -13.03
CA ALA A 34 -10.63 -3.29 -13.72
C ALA A 34 -11.70 -4.24 -13.16
N LEU A 35 -11.37 -5.51 -12.91
CA LEU A 35 -12.30 -6.46 -12.31
C LEU A 35 -12.69 -6.09 -10.87
N LYS A 36 -11.72 -5.65 -10.04
CA LYS A 36 -11.99 -5.15 -8.68
C LYS A 36 -12.94 -3.95 -8.68
N ILE A 37 -12.82 -3.05 -9.66
CA ILE A 37 -13.71 -1.88 -9.81
C ILE A 37 -15.11 -2.29 -10.26
N ILE A 38 -15.22 -3.16 -11.27
CA ILE A 38 -16.50 -3.57 -11.86
C ILE A 38 -17.28 -4.49 -10.92
N CYS A 39 -16.60 -5.37 -10.18
CA CYS A 39 -17.21 -6.30 -9.26
C CYS A 39 -16.45 -6.30 -7.92
N PRO A 40 -16.76 -5.35 -7.02
CA PRO A 40 -16.06 -5.22 -5.75
C PRO A 40 -16.13 -6.49 -4.88
N ASN A 41 -17.21 -7.27 -5.02
CA ASN A 41 -17.39 -8.52 -4.27
C ASN A 41 -16.33 -9.60 -4.56
N VAL A 42 -15.58 -9.51 -5.67
CA VAL A 42 -14.48 -10.43 -5.97
C VAL A 42 -13.13 -9.93 -5.45
N ASP A 43 -13.06 -8.71 -4.93
CA ASP A 43 -11.83 -8.19 -4.35
C ASP A 43 -11.58 -8.87 -2.99
N PRO A 44 -10.53 -9.69 -2.82
CA PRO A 44 -10.21 -10.29 -1.53
C PRO A 44 -9.84 -9.24 -0.46
N ASP A 45 -9.51 -8.03 -0.88
CA ASP A 45 -9.20 -6.91 0.00
C ASP A 45 -10.46 -6.08 0.36
N GLN A 46 -11.64 -6.47 -0.15
CA GLN A 46 -12.92 -5.86 0.18
C GLN A 46 -13.20 -6.04 1.68
N GLY A 47 -13.16 -4.94 2.43
CA GLY A 47 -13.32 -4.97 3.89
C GLY A 47 -12.00 -4.94 4.67
N TYR A 48 -10.89 -4.58 4.03
CA TYR A 48 -9.63 -4.30 4.73
C TYR A 48 -9.84 -3.28 5.86
N THR A 49 -9.65 -3.75 7.10
CA THR A 49 -9.67 -2.88 8.27
C THR A 49 -8.46 -1.97 8.23
N LEU A 50 -8.72 -0.67 8.37
CA LEU A 50 -7.65 0.31 8.40
C LEU A 50 -6.63 -0.02 9.51
N PRO A 51 -5.32 0.03 9.22
CA PRO A 51 -4.30 -0.27 10.21
C PRO A 51 -4.34 0.75 11.35
N ARG A 52 -3.94 0.33 12.54
CA ARG A 52 -3.98 1.17 13.75
C ARG A 52 -3.34 2.55 13.51
N ASN A 53 -4.02 3.60 13.96
CA ASN A 53 -3.60 5.01 13.85
C ASN A 53 -3.55 5.55 12.40
N SER A 54 -4.27 4.95 11.47
CA SER A 54 -4.52 5.53 10.15
C SER A 54 -5.65 6.56 10.19
N VAL A 55 -5.55 7.59 9.36
CA VAL A 55 -6.59 8.60 9.19
C VAL A 55 -7.20 8.47 7.80
N LEU A 56 -8.51 8.33 7.70
CA LEU A 56 -9.21 8.37 6.42
C LEU A 56 -9.19 9.81 5.88
N MET A 57 -8.55 10.02 4.74
CA MET A 57 -8.81 11.19 3.91
C MET A 57 -10.03 10.89 3.04
N GLY A 58 -10.82 11.91 2.70
CA GLY A 58 -11.91 11.75 1.74
C GLY A 58 -11.43 11.11 0.42
N GLU A 59 -12.37 10.66 -0.41
CA GLU A 59 -12.08 10.01 -1.71
C GLU A 59 -11.42 8.61 -1.59
N GLY A 60 -11.56 7.94 -0.43
CA GLY A 60 -11.04 6.57 -0.25
C GLY A 60 -9.52 6.50 -0.05
N LEU A 61 -8.87 7.64 0.21
CA LEU A 61 -7.45 7.69 0.55
C LEU A 61 -7.25 7.50 2.05
N VAL A 62 -6.19 6.79 2.44
CA VAL A 62 -5.88 6.52 3.85
C VAL A 62 -4.47 7.00 4.15
N LEU A 63 -4.36 7.94 5.09
CA LEU A 63 -3.08 8.37 5.65
C LEU A 63 -2.62 7.33 6.67
N LEU A 64 -1.48 6.69 6.41
CA LEU A 64 -0.85 5.77 7.34
C LEU A 64 0.06 6.54 8.31
N ARG A 65 0.15 6.08 9.57
CA ARG A 65 1.10 6.62 10.54
C ARG A 65 2.54 6.49 9.99
N PRO A 66 3.41 7.49 10.21
CA PRO A 66 4.84 7.32 10.03
C PRO A 66 5.32 6.06 10.75
N ARG A 67 5.97 5.16 10.01
CA ARG A 67 6.45 3.88 10.53
C ARG A 67 7.95 3.97 10.70
N GLU A 68 8.43 4.03 11.95
CA GLU A 68 9.85 3.87 12.23
C GLU A 68 10.30 2.47 11.82
N ARG A 69 11.47 2.39 11.17
CA ARG A 69 12.09 1.11 10.74
C ARG A 69 12.59 0.28 11.93
N SER A 70 12.87 0.94 13.06
CA SER A 70 13.28 0.31 14.31
C SER A 70 12.05 0.06 15.17
N ARG A 71 11.91 -1.15 15.73
CA ARG A 71 10.88 -1.40 16.75
C ARG A 71 11.31 -0.70 18.03
N GLY A 72 11.06 0.61 18.12
CA GLY A 72 11.00 1.29 19.40
C GLY A 72 10.00 0.51 20.25
N LEU A 73 10.47 -0.06 21.35
CA LEU A 73 9.59 -0.61 22.38
C LEU A 73 8.76 0.59 22.83
N ALA A 74 7.56 0.74 22.28
CA ALA A 74 6.66 1.78 22.71
C ALA A 74 6.34 1.46 24.18
N THR A 75 6.98 2.18 25.08
CA THR A 75 6.60 2.15 26.48
C THR A 75 5.23 2.81 26.50
N ASN A 76 4.25 2.13 27.10
CA ASN A 76 2.82 2.49 27.14
C ASN A 76 2.48 3.88 27.74
N ASN A 77 3.46 4.78 27.90
CA ASN A 77 3.36 6.08 28.55
C ASN A 77 3.31 7.26 27.57
N GLU A 78 3.64 7.04 26.29
CA GLU A 78 3.66 8.12 25.28
C GLU A 78 2.31 8.37 24.60
N GLU A 79 1.33 7.47 24.79
CA GLU A 79 -0.05 7.69 24.34
C GLU A 79 -0.81 8.70 25.23
N THR A 80 -0.40 8.87 26.50
CA THR A 80 -1.05 9.80 27.44
C THR A 80 -0.65 11.26 27.21
N LEU A 81 0.56 11.52 26.69
CA LEU A 81 1.07 12.88 26.47
C LEU A 81 0.42 13.59 25.27
N LEU A 82 -0.05 12.82 24.28
CA LEU A 82 -0.71 13.39 23.08
C LEU A 82 -2.18 13.74 23.31
N LEU A 83 -2.82 13.18 24.34
CA LEU A 83 -4.22 13.47 24.70
C LEU A 83 -4.38 14.66 25.65
N GLN A 84 -3.29 15.20 26.21
CA GLN A 84 -3.33 16.30 27.19
C GLN A 84 -3.09 17.70 26.58
N GLN A 85 -2.89 17.79 25.26
CA GLN A 85 -2.69 19.05 24.54
C GLN A 85 -3.77 19.36 23.49
N GLN A 86 -5.00 18.92 23.74
CA GLN A 86 -6.21 19.44 23.08
C GLN A 86 -7.20 19.97 24.11
#